data_AF-A0A7C3WMX7-F1
#
_entry.id   AF-A0A7C3WMX7-F1
#
_cell.length_a   1.000
_cell.length_b   1.000
_cell.length_c   1.000
_cell.angle_alpha   90.00
_cell.angle_beta   90.00
_cell.angle_gamma   90.00
#
_symmetry.space_group_name_H-M   'P 1'
#
loop_
_entity.id
_entity.type
_entity.pdbx_description
1 polymer ?
#
loop_
_entity_poly.entity_id
_entity_poly.type
_entity_poly.pdbx_seq_one_letter_code
_entity_poly.pdbx_strand_id
1 'polypeptide(L)'
;MSNLIIVLLLGIIIALIFSFQNQTDVVIYFINWSFTTKISTVLFITFAIGVLLAFISVLPVLFKYKREISKLYRKIKDYEKQFKVSQEQEKSTGN
;
A
#
# COMPACT_ATOMS: atom_id res chain seq x y z
N MET A 1 -1.41 -18.01 7.81
CA MET A 1 -2.79 -17.48 7.83
C MET A 1 -3.40 -17.46 9.23
N SER A 2 -3.38 -18.58 9.99
CA SER A 2 -3.93 -18.64 11.37
C SER A 2 -3.36 -17.57 12.32
N ASN A 3 -2.03 -17.38 12.33
CA ASN A 3 -1.38 -16.41 13.22
C ASN A 3 -1.76 -14.95 12.93
N LEU A 4 -2.07 -14.60 11.67
CA LEU A 4 -2.50 -13.25 11.28
C LEU A 4 -3.87 -12.90 11.88
N ILE A 5 -4.80 -13.86 11.87
CA ILE A 5 -6.13 -13.70 12.44
C ILE A 5 -6.03 -13.51 13.95
N ILE A 6 -5.19 -14.30 14.62
CA ILE A 6 -4.97 -14.18 16.07
C ILE A 6 -4.39 -12.80 16.43
N VAL A 7 -3.39 -12.33 15.68
CA VAL A 7 -2.78 -11.00 15.89
C VAL A 7 -3.81 -9.88 15.65
N LEU A 8 -4.62 -9.98 14.60
CA LEU A 8 -5.67 -9.00 14.31
C LEU A 8 -6.70 -8.94 15.44
N LEU A 9 -7.16 -10.10 15.90
CA LEU A 9 -8.17 -10.23 16.95
C LEU A 9 -7.64 -9.66 18.28
N LEU A 10 -6.37 -9.94 18.62
CA LEU A 10 -5.70 -9.35 19.77
C LEU A 10 -5.62 -7.82 19.66
N GLY A 11 -5.28 -7.30 18.48
CA GLY A 11 -5.24 -5.87 18.21
C GLY A 11 -6.59 -5.18 18.38
N ILE A 12 -7.68 -5.81 17.92
CA ILE A 12 -9.05 -5.30 18.10
C ILE A 12 -9.42 -5.24 19.58
N ILE A 13 -9.10 -6.28 20.36
CA ILE A 13 -9.37 -6.31 21.80
C ILE A 13 -8.63 -5.17 22.51
N ILE A 14 -7.35 -4.98 22.21
CA ILE A 14 -6.54 -3.89 22.80
C ILE A 14 -7.13 -2.53 22.43
N ALA A 15 -7.53 -2.33 21.17
CA ALA A 15 -8.15 -1.07 20.73
C ALA A 15 -9.48 -0.78 21.42
N LEU A 16 -10.30 -1.81 21.67
CA LEU A 16 -11.56 -1.68 22.42
C LEU A 16 -11.29 -1.30 23.88
N ILE A 17 -10.37 -2.00 24.55
CA ILE A 17 -9.99 -1.70 25.94
C ILE A 17 -9.47 -0.27 26.05
N PHE A 18 -8.60 0.13 25.12
CA PHE A 18 -8.09 1.48 25.02
C PHE A 18 -9.22 2.51 24.84
N SER A 19 -10.20 2.23 23.98
CA SER A 19 -11.35 3.13 23.77
C SER A 19 -12.21 3.29 25.03
N PHE A 20 -12.50 2.19 25.73
CA PHE A 20 -13.32 2.20 26.95
C PHE A 20 -12.64 2.91 28.13
N GLN A 21 -11.33 2.75 28.31
CA GLN A 21 -10.60 3.43 29.39
C GLN A 21 -10.43 4.93 29.13
N ASN A 22 -10.40 5.34 27.87
CA ASN A 22 -10.14 6.71 27.45
C ASN A 22 -11.43 7.43 27.01
N GLN A 23 -12.53 7.28 27.77
CA GLN A 23 -13.81 7.96 27.52
C GLN A 23 -13.88 9.40 28.07
N THR A 24 -12.75 10.00 28.39
CA THR A 24 -12.69 11.40 28.82
C THR A 24 -13.05 12.34 27.67
N ASP A 25 -13.94 13.28 27.95
CA ASP A 25 -14.28 14.35 27.02
C ASP A 25 -13.15 15.36 26.92
N VAL A 26 -12.77 15.69 25.69
CA VAL A 26 -11.76 16.69 25.36
C VAL A 26 -12.35 17.68 24.37
N VAL A 27 -11.94 18.94 24.49
CA VAL A 27 -12.29 19.98 23.52
C VAL A 27 -11.14 20.09 22.53
N ILE A 28 -11.45 19.90 21.25
CA ILE A 28 -10.50 20.15 20.17
C ILE A 28 -10.74 21.56 19.65
N TYR A 29 -9.67 22.34 19.55
CA TYR A 29 -9.64 23.61 18.86
C TYR A 29 -8.92 23.43 17.52
N PHE A 30 -9.59 23.78 16.43
CA PHE A 30 -9.05 23.66 15.09
C PHE A 30 -9.37 24.93 14.28
N ILE A 31 -8.34 25.74 14.05
CA ILE A 31 -8.45 27.05 13.38
C ILE A 31 -9.47 27.94 14.09
N ASN A 32 -10.72 28.01 13.59
CA ASN A 32 -11.81 28.81 14.15
C ASN A 32 -12.97 27.95 14.69
N TRP A 33 -12.82 26.62 14.70
CA TRP A 33 -13.84 25.70 15.18
C TRP A 33 -13.40 25.03 16.47
N SER A 34 -14.35 24.77 17.35
CA SER A 34 -14.13 23.94 18.53
C SER A 34 -15.27 22.97 18.72
N PHE A 35 -14.96 21.74 19.11
CA PHE A 35 -15.96 20.73 19.43
C PHE A 35 -15.46 19.80 20.53
N THR A 36 -16.41 19.28 21.31
CA THR A 36 -16.12 18.30 22.37
C THR A 36 -16.28 16.90 21.82
N THR A 37 -15.31 16.03 22.08
CA THR A 37 -15.36 14.62 21.69
C THR A 37 -14.59 13.75 22.67
N LYS A 38 -14.68 12.42 22.53
CA LYS A 38 -13.91 11.48 23.32
C LYS A 38 -12.48 11.42 22.82
N ILE A 39 -11.51 11.44 23.72
CA ILE A 39 -10.08 11.36 23.35
C ILE A 39 -9.75 10.10 22.54
N SER A 40 -10.45 8.98 22.80
CA SER A 40 -10.33 7.75 22.02
C SER A 40 -10.71 7.93 20.55
N THR A 41 -11.76 8.71 20.25
CA THR A 41 -12.19 9.04 18.89
C THR A 41 -11.12 9.84 18.15
N VAL A 42 -10.51 10.80 18.83
CA VAL A 42 -9.43 11.63 18.27
C VAL A 42 -8.25 10.75 17.88
N LEU A 43 -7.77 9.92 18.81
CA LEU A 43 -6.62 9.04 18.60
C LEU A 43 -6.88 8.02 17.49
N PHE A 44 -8.09 7.46 17.43
CA PHE A 44 -8.49 6.57 16.35
C PHE A 44 -8.44 7.25 14.98
N ILE A 45 -9.02 8.45 14.86
CA ILE A 45 -9.03 9.20 13.59
C ILE A 45 -7.61 9.60 13.18
N THR A 46 -6.79 10.10 14.11
CA THR A 46 -5.39 10.47 13.85
C THR A 46 -4.59 9.27 13.35
N PHE A 47 -4.74 8.10 14.00
CA PHE A 47 -4.08 6.87 13.59
C PHE A 47 -4.56 6.42 12.19
N ALA A 48 -5.88 6.40 11.96
CA ALA A 48 -6.46 6.03 10.68
C ALA A 48 -5.97 6.92 9.54
N ILE A 49 -5.89 8.24 9.76
CA ILE A 49 -5.31 9.19 8.80
C ILE A 49 -3.83 8.86 8.56
N GLY A 50 -3.04 8.59 9.60
CA GLY A 50 -1.64 8.19 9.46
C GLY A 50 -1.46 6.94 8.60
N VAL A 51 -2.27 5.91 8.83
CA VAL A 51 -2.28 4.68 8.02
C VAL A 51 -2.66 4.98 6.57
N LEU A 52 -3.72 5.76 6.34
CA LEU A 52 -4.13 6.17 4.99
C LEU A 52 -3.02 6.92 4.26
N LEU A 53 -2.36 7.87 4.93
CA LEU A 53 -1.23 8.62 4.38
C LEU A 53 -0.05 7.70 4.04
N ALA A 54 0.24 6.70 4.88
CA ALA A 54 1.26 5.70 4.58
C ALA A 54 0.93 4.89 3.31
N PHE A 55 -0.32 4.45 3.16
CA PHE A 55 -0.77 3.77 1.93
C PHE A 55 -0.65 4.69 0.71
N ILE A 56 -1.13 5.92 0.80
CA ILE A 56 -1.04 6.93 -0.27
C ILE A 56 0.41 7.17 -0.66
N SER A 57 1.34 7.17 0.29
CA SER A 57 2.77 7.36 0.04
C SER A 57 3.39 6.23 -0.82
N VAL A 58 2.80 5.03 -0.81
CA VAL A 58 3.28 3.87 -1.59
C VAL A 58 2.75 3.86 -3.03
N LEU A 59 1.59 4.49 -3.30
CA LEU A 59 1.00 4.58 -4.64
C LEU A 59 1.99 5.04 -5.73
N PRO A 60 2.73 6.16 -5.59
CA PRO A 60 3.63 6.62 -6.66
C PRO A 60 4.72 5.60 -7.01
N VAL A 61 5.19 4.83 -6.01
CA VAL A 61 6.19 3.77 -6.21
C VAL A 61 5.59 2.63 -7.03
N LEU A 62 4.36 2.21 -6.71
CA LEU A 62 3.66 1.16 -7.46
C LEU A 62 3.44 1.54 -8.92
N PHE A 63 3.09 2.81 -9.20
CA PHE A 63 2.96 3.30 -10.57
C PHE A 63 4.30 3.27 -11.33
N LYS A 64 5.39 3.67 -10.69
CA LYS A 64 6.74 3.59 -11.28
C LYS A 64 7.11 2.15 -11.63
N TYR A 65 6.93 1.21 -10.69
CA TYR A 65 7.23 -0.19 -10.91
C TYR A 65 6.37 -0.82 -12.01
N LYS A 66 5.06 -0.54 -12.06
CA LYS A 66 4.20 -1.01 -13.15
C LYS A 66 4.71 -0.56 -14.52
N ARG A 67 5.13 0.70 -14.63
CA ARG A 67 5.67 1.24 -15.89
C ARG A 67 7.00 0.60 -16.26
N GLU A 68 7.88 0.37 -15.30
CA GLU A 68 9.18 -0.28 -15.53
C GLU A 68 9.03 -1.74 -15.95
N ILE A 69 8.17 -2.50 -15.26
CA ILE A 69 7.83 -3.87 -15.61
C ILE A 69 7.30 -3.95 -17.05
N SER A 70 6.40 -3.05 -17.46
CA SER A 70 5.89 -3.01 -18.83
C SER A 70 7.00 -2.75 -19.87
N LYS A 71 7.96 -1.87 -19.56
CA LYS A 71 9.13 -1.62 -20.43
C LYS A 71 10.01 -2.87 -20.53
N LEU A 72 10.28 -3.56 -19.42
CA LEU A 72 11.09 -4.77 -19.40
C LEU A 72 10.45 -5.90 -20.22
N TYR A 73 9.14 -6.11 -20.09
CA TYR A 73 8.41 -7.09 -20.91
C TYR A 73 8.51 -6.80 -22.42
N ARG A 74 8.42 -5.52 -22.82
CA ARG A 74 8.60 -5.15 -24.24
C ARG A 74 9.99 -5.47 -24.74
N LYS A 75 11.03 -5.15 -23.97
CA LYS A 75 12.43 -5.48 -24.31
C LYS A 75 12.65 -6.98 -24.45
N ILE A 76 12.11 -7.79 -23.54
CA ILE A 76 12.18 -9.26 -23.63
C ILE A 76 11.57 -9.75 -24.94
N LYS A 77 10.38 -9.28 -25.29
CA LYS A 77 9.70 -9.64 -26.54
C LYS A 77 10.50 -9.24 -27.78
N ASP A 78 11.11 -8.05 -27.76
CA ASP A 78 11.94 -7.57 -28.87
C ASP A 78 13.21 -8.41 -29.04
N TYR A 79 13.87 -8.80 -27.94
CA TYR A 79 15.04 -9.67 -27.97
C TYR A 79 14.70 -11.09 -28.44
N GLU A 80 13.58 -11.66 -27.99
CA GLU A 80 13.10 -12.96 -28.48
C GLU A 80 12.83 -12.93 -29.99
N LYS A 81 12.28 -11.83 -30.51
CA LYS A 81 12.04 -11.67 -31.95
C LYS A 81 13.36 -11.59 -32.73
N GLN A 82 14.33 -10.82 -32.25
CA GLN A 82 15.65 -10.71 -32.90
C GLN A 82 16.41 -12.04 -32.90
N PHE A 83 16.33 -12.79 -31.81
CA PHE A 83 16.95 -14.10 -31.70
C PHE A 83 16.36 -15.12 -32.70
N LYS A 84 15.02 -15.15 -32.84
CA LYS A 84 14.35 -16.00 -33.84
C LYS A 84 14.74 -15.65 -35.28
N VAL A 85 14.79 -14.36 -35.61
CA VAL A 85 15.21 -13.90 -36.94
C VAL A 85 16.66 -14.28 -37.24
N SER A 86 17.57 -14.17 -36.26
CA SER A 86 18.98 -14.53 -36.44
C SER A 86 19.14 -16.05 -36.67
N GLN A 87 18.38 -16.88 -35.95
CA GLN A 87 18.35 -18.34 -36.12
C GLN A 87 17.78 -18.77 -37.48
N GLU A 88 16.77 -18.06 -38.00
CA GLU A 88 16.21 -18.31 -39.33
C GLU A 88 17.18 -17.90 -40.45
N GLN A 89 17.93 -16.81 -40.25
CA GLN A 89 18.97 -16.38 -41.19
C GLN A 89 20.15 -17.35 -41.25
N GLU A 90 20.67 -17.80 -40.11
CA GLU A 90 21.76 -18.79 -40.06
C GLU A 90 21.38 -20.12 -40.75
N LYS A 91 20.12 -20.58 -40.60
CA LYS A 91 19.62 -21.77 -41.31
C LYS A 91 19.46 -21.58 -42.83
N SER A 92 19.24 -20.34 -43.29
CA SER A 92 19.05 -20.04 -44.72
C SER A 92 20.38 -19.89 -45.48
N THR A 93 21.47 -19.51 -44.82
CA THR A 93 22.81 -19.36 -45.43
C THR A 93 23.68 -20.62 -45.36
N GLY A 94 23.22 -21.66 -44.64
CA GLY A 94 23.94 -22.93 -44.49
C GLY A 94 23.59 -24.03 -45.51
N ASN A 95 22.92 -23.70 -46.61
CA ASN A 95 22.55 -24.63 -47.69
C ASN A 95 23.27 -24.26 -49.00
#